data_AF-A0A8T3WZD1-F1
#
_entry.id   AF-A0A8T3WZD1-F1
#
_cell.length_a   1.000
_cell.length_b   1.000
_cell.length_c   1.000
_cell.angle_alpha   90.00
_cell.angle_beta   90.00
_cell.angle_gamma   90.00
#
_symmetry.space_group_name_H-M   'P 1'
#
loop_
_entity.id
_entity.type
_entity.pdbx_description
1 polymer ?
#
loop_
_entity_poly.entity_id
_entity_poly.type
_entity_poly.pdbx_seq_one_letter_code
_entity_poly.pdbx_strand_id
1 'polypeptide(L)'
;MERHGRPMGGFASSPVKVGDELDVKIEGVGEKGDGLAKKDGFVLFVPNTKQGDQVKVKVTRVLRNVGFAQVIGQGEATEGSAGTPPEGSGESYGEESTEEQGPSESQDSEDF
;
A
#
# COMPACT_ATOMS: atom_id res chain seq x y z
N MET A 1 -54.77 19.05 7.47
CA MET A 1 -53.84 18.71 6.38
C MET A 1 -52.48 18.57 7.03
N GLU A 2 -52.13 17.40 7.56
CA GLU A 2 -50.80 17.17 8.12
C GLU A 2 -50.16 15.99 7.38
N ARG A 3 -49.45 16.31 6.28
CA ARG A 3 -48.46 15.37 5.75
C ARG A 3 -47.19 15.62 6.52
N HIS A 4 -46.97 14.78 7.53
CA HIS A 4 -45.75 14.69 8.31
C HIS A 4 -44.52 14.91 7.44
N GLY A 5 -43.73 15.91 7.81
CA GLY A 5 -42.34 16.01 7.40
C GLY A 5 -41.62 14.76 7.88
N ARG A 6 -41.25 13.89 6.94
CA ARG A 6 -40.17 12.94 7.20
C ARG A 6 -38.88 13.76 7.12
N PRO A 7 -38.04 13.82 8.18
CA PRO A 7 -36.70 14.34 7.98
C PRO A 7 -36.03 13.44 6.95
N MET A 8 -35.58 14.02 5.83
CA MET A 8 -34.66 13.39 4.90
C MET A 8 -33.30 13.20 5.62
N GLY A 9 -33.28 12.30 6.60
CA GLY A 9 -32.08 11.82 7.25
C GLY A 9 -31.52 10.70 6.39
N GLY A 10 -30.61 11.06 5.48
CA GLY A 10 -29.96 10.09 4.61
C GLY A 10 -28.95 10.73 3.68
N PHE A 11 -28.44 11.92 3.99
CA PHE A 11 -27.13 12.28 3.46
C PHE A 11 -26.18 11.29 4.10
N ALA A 12 -25.72 10.31 3.33
CA ALA A 12 -24.56 9.51 3.65
C ALA A 12 -23.37 10.46 3.76
N SER A 13 -23.32 11.21 4.86
CA SER A 13 -22.13 11.91 5.27
C SER A 13 -21.17 10.80 5.63
N SER A 14 -20.29 10.45 4.69
CA SER A 14 -19.10 9.70 5.03
C SER A 14 -18.58 10.26 6.36
N PRO A 15 -18.29 9.41 7.36
CA PRO A 15 -17.93 9.87 8.70
C PRO A 15 -16.68 10.75 8.71
N VAL A 16 -15.96 10.78 7.58
CA VAL A 16 -14.77 11.59 7.35
C VAL A 16 -14.93 12.45 6.08
N LYS A 17 -14.35 13.64 6.10
CA LYS A 17 -14.25 14.56 4.96
C LYS A 17 -12.81 14.71 4.49
N VAL A 18 -12.63 15.06 3.22
CA VAL A 18 -11.32 15.44 2.70
C VAL A 18 -10.88 16.76 3.36
N GLY A 19 -9.64 16.82 3.82
CA GLY A 19 -9.04 17.95 4.53
C GLY A 19 -9.18 17.88 6.04
N ASP A 20 -9.97 16.93 6.56
CA ASP A 20 -10.23 16.79 7.99
C ASP A 20 -9.04 16.18 8.72
N GLU A 21 -8.75 16.69 9.92
CA GLU A 21 -7.65 16.25 10.78
C GLU A 21 -8.22 15.42 11.92
N LEU A 22 -7.89 14.14 11.93
CA LEU A 22 -8.47 13.15 12.82
C LEU A 22 -7.37 12.43 13.58
N ASP A 23 -7.56 12.29 14.88
CA ASP A 23 -6.77 11.38 15.70
C ASP A 23 -7.35 9.97 15.52
N VAL A 24 -6.53 9.06 15.01
CA VAL A 24 -6.91 7.67 14.75
C VAL A 24 -5.92 6.72 15.40
N LYS A 25 -6.45 5.60 15.89
CA LYS A 25 -5.64 4.48 16.36
C LYS A 25 -5.47 3.48 15.24
N ILE A 26 -4.23 3.10 14.98
CA ILE A 26 -3.90 2.07 14.01
C ILE A 26 -4.18 0.70 14.64
N GLU A 27 -5.08 -0.05 14.03
CA GLU A 27 -5.50 -1.38 14.51
C GLU A 27 -4.59 -2.48 13.95
N GLY A 28 -3.94 -2.23 12.81
CA GLY A 28 -3.02 -3.16 12.16
C GLY A 28 -2.17 -2.49 11.09
N VAL A 29 -1.22 -3.22 10.51
CA VAL A 29 -0.39 -2.77 9.38
C VAL A 29 -0.54 -3.78 8.24
N GLY A 30 -0.68 -3.31 7.01
CA GLY A 30 -0.67 -4.16 5.82
C GLY A 30 0.74 -4.59 5.41
N GLU A 31 0.84 -5.53 4.47
CA GLU A 31 2.12 -6.08 3.98
C GLU A 31 3.07 -5.04 3.38
N LYS A 32 2.52 -3.92 2.90
CA LYS A 32 3.29 -2.80 2.34
C LYS A 32 3.79 -1.78 3.37
N GLY A 33 3.47 -1.98 4.66
CA GLY A 33 3.78 -1.00 5.71
C GLY A 33 2.76 0.13 5.82
N ASP A 34 1.58 -0.01 5.20
CA ASP A 34 0.47 0.92 5.35
C ASP A 34 -0.33 0.58 6.62
N GLY A 35 -0.49 1.53 7.54
CA GLY A 35 -1.34 1.34 8.70
C GLY A 35 -2.82 1.38 8.35
N LEU A 36 -3.55 0.45 8.95
CA LEU A 36 -4.99 0.28 8.84
C LEU A 36 -5.65 0.84 10.09
N ALA A 37 -6.34 1.97 9.95
CA ALA A 37 -7.18 2.52 10.99
C ALA A 37 -8.65 2.30 10.64
N LYS A 38 -9.45 1.83 11.60
CA LYS A 38 -10.89 1.62 11.40
C LYS A 38 -11.68 2.56 12.33
N LYS A 39 -12.57 3.37 11.76
CA LYS A 39 -13.41 4.32 12.50
C LYS A 39 -14.86 4.18 12.03
N ASP A 40 -15.74 3.74 12.92
CA ASP A 40 -17.19 3.58 12.64
C ASP A 40 -17.50 2.80 11.34
N GLY A 41 -16.75 1.73 11.08
CA GLY A 41 -16.90 0.91 9.86
C GLY A 41 -16.25 1.49 8.61
N PHE A 42 -15.61 2.65 8.70
CA PHE A 42 -14.83 3.27 7.63
C PHE A 42 -13.34 2.97 7.80
N VAL A 43 -12.67 2.58 6.71
CA VAL A 43 -11.25 2.19 6.74
C VAL A 43 -10.38 3.34 6.23
N LEU A 44 -9.38 3.73 7.01
CA LEU A 44 -8.39 4.74 6.68
C LEU A 44 -7.03 4.09 6.51
N PHE A 45 -6.41 4.33 5.35
CA PHE A 45 -5.05 3.92 5.03
C PHE A 45 -4.10 5.08 5.35
N VAL A 46 -3.11 4.79 6.20
CA VAL A 46 -2.13 5.76 6.69
C VAL A 46 -0.71 5.22 6.50
N PRO A 47 0.06 5.70 5.52
CA PRO A 47 1.42 5.23 5.29
C PRO A 47 2.35 5.66 6.43
N ASN A 48 3.44 4.91 6.66
CA ASN A 48 4.43 5.17 7.72
C ASN A 48 3.86 5.08 9.14
N THR A 49 2.93 4.16 9.39
CA THR A 49 2.36 3.95 10.73
C THR A 49 2.36 2.48 11.12
N LYS A 50 2.30 2.22 12.43
CA LYS A 50 2.43 0.88 13.02
C LYS A 50 1.18 0.47 13.79
N GLN A 51 0.99 -0.83 13.97
CA GLN A 51 -0.10 -1.34 14.79
C GLN A 51 0.03 -0.82 16.22
N GLY A 52 -1.05 -0.25 16.76
CA GLY A 52 -1.09 0.31 18.11
C GLY A 52 -0.79 1.80 18.19
N ASP A 53 -0.28 2.43 17.12
CA ASP A 53 0.02 3.86 17.10
C ASP A 53 -1.25 4.71 17.22
N GLN A 54 -1.13 5.83 17.92
CA GLN A 54 -2.10 6.92 17.91
C GLN A 54 -1.48 8.13 17.26
N VAL A 55 -1.83 8.35 15.99
CA VAL A 55 -1.27 9.45 15.20
C VAL A 55 -2.38 10.37 14.71
N LYS A 56 -2.00 11.63 14.48
CA LYS A 56 -2.89 12.62 13.89
C LYS A 56 -2.73 12.61 12.39
N VAL A 57 -3.82 12.31 11.70
CA VAL A 57 -3.83 12.13 10.26
C VAL A 57 -4.74 13.16 9.61
N LYS A 58 -4.32 13.65 8.44
CA LYS A 58 -5.13 14.52 7.60
C LYS A 58 -5.64 13.73 6.41
N VAL A 59 -6.95 13.64 6.28
CA VAL A 59 -7.59 12.92 5.19
C VAL A 59 -7.35 13.68 3.89
N THR A 60 -6.62 13.09 2.95
CA THR A 60 -6.35 13.70 1.64
C THR A 60 -7.33 13.23 0.57
N ARG A 61 -7.92 12.04 0.76
CA ARG A 61 -8.88 11.47 -0.18
C ARG A 61 -9.90 10.58 0.52
N VAL A 62 -11.18 10.75 0.20
CA VAL A 62 -12.28 9.92 0.71
C VAL A 62 -12.94 9.24 -0.48
N LEU A 63 -13.06 7.92 -0.43
CA LEU A 63 -13.80 7.10 -1.40
C LEU A 63 -15.08 6.58 -0.73
N ARG A 64 -15.81 5.68 -1.41
CA ARG A 64 -17.14 5.20 -1.00
C ARG A 64 -17.16 4.54 0.38
N ASN A 65 -16.16 3.71 0.69
CA ASN A 65 -16.05 2.97 1.97
C ASN A 65 -14.64 3.05 2.60
N VAL A 66 -13.68 3.70 1.92
CA VAL A 66 -12.28 3.76 2.32
C VAL A 66 -11.75 5.18 2.16
N GLY A 67 -10.77 5.57 2.95
CA GLY A 67 -10.11 6.87 2.86
C GLY A 67 -8.60 6.73 2.95
N PHE A 68 -7.92 7.71 2.37
CA PHE A 68 -6.49 7.88 2.42
C PHE A 68 -6.18 9.12 3.24
N ALA A 69 -5.27 8.96 4.20
CA ALA A 69 -4.83 10.04 5.04
C ALA A 69 -3.31 10.06 5.14
N GLN A 70 -2.75 11.24 5.40
CA GLN A 70 -1.33 11.43 5.63
C GLN A 70 -1.10 11.82 7.08
N VAL A 71 -0.05 11.31 7.70
CA VAL A 71 0.35 11.70 9.05
C VAL A 71 0.81 13.17 9.00
N ILE A 72 0.18 14.03 9.80
CA ILE A 72 0.54 15.44 9.93
C ILE A 72 1.19 15.76 11.28
N GLY A 73 1.11 14.82 12.23
CA GLY A 73 1.77 14.90 13.52
C GLY A 73 1.88 13.50 14.13
N GLN A 74 3.06 13.17 14.64
CA GLN A 74 3.29 11.94 15.39
C GLN A 74 2.87 12.19 16.84
N GLY A 75 1.77 11.56 17.27
CA GLY A 75 1.53 11.36 18.69
C GLY A 75 2.54 10.31 19.14
N GLU A 76 3.38 10.67 20.11
CA GLU A 76 4.47 9.88 20.69
C GLU A 76 4.44 8.37 20.40
N ALA A 77 5.23 7.94 19.43
CA ALA A 77 5.65 6.55 19.28
C ALA A 77 7.14 6.56 18.92
N THR A 78 7.94 6.38 19.96
CA THR A 78 9.36 6.06 19.87
C THR A 78 9.55 4.83 18.98
N GLU A 79 10.35 5.03 17.95
CA GLU A 79 11.17 4.02 17.28
C GLU A 79 10.47 2.86 16.55
N GLY A 80 10.70 2.84 15.25
CA GLY A 80 11.38 1.68 14.71
C GLY A 80 11.56 1.77 13.20
N SER A 81 12.83 1.70 12.83
CA SER A 81 13.43 1.23 11.58
C SER A 81 12.81 1.74 10.28
N ALA A 82 13.51 2.55 9.50
CA ALA A 82 14.75 2.16 8.79
C ALA A 82 14.56 0.83 8.03
N GLY A 83 14.03 0.94 6.83
CA GLY A 83 14.36 0.03 5.74
C GLY A 83 15.21 0.79 4.74
N THR A 84 16.48 1.05 5.08
CA THR A 84 17.53 1.15 4.06
C THR A 84 17.37 -0.10 3.19
N PRO A 85 17.20 -0.01 1.86
CA PRO A 85 17.36 -1.20 1.04
C PRO A 85 18.82 -1.66 1.20
N PRO A 86 19.12 -2.85 1.78
CA PRO A 86 20.43 -3.43 1.61
C PRO A 86 20.57 -3.80 0.13
N GLU A 87 21.53 -3.13 -0.50
CA GLU A 87 22.54 -3.73 -1.38
C GLU A 87 22.06 -4.64 -2.52
N GLY A 88 22.36 -4.17 -3.73
CA GLY A 88 22.99 -5.02 -4.73
C GLY A 88 22.08 -6.01 -5.47
N SER A 89 21.33 -5.52 -6.46
CA SER A 89 21.14 -6.30 -7.68
C SER A 89 22.36 -6.11 -8.58
N GLY A 90 23.49 -6.66 -8.12
CA GLY A 90 24.63 -6.94 -8.96
C GLY A 90 24.41 -8.31 -9.60
N GLU A 91 23.80 -8.33 -10.77
CA GLU A 91 23.97 -9.41 -11.72
C GLU A 91 24.50 -8.79 -13.00
N SER A 92 25.79 -8.49 -12.95
CA SER A 92 26.62 -8.37 -14.15
C SER A 92 26.46 -9.67 -14.93
N TYR A 93 25.74 -9.59 -16.03
CA TYR A 93 25.72 -10.59 -17.10
C TYR A 93 27.16 -10.80 -17.56
N GLY A 94 27.78 -11.83 -16.99
CA GLY A 94 29.08 -12.33 -17.38
C GLY A 94 29.02 -12.88 -18.80
N GLU A 95 30.11 -12.63 -19.53
CA GLU A 95 30.41 -13.15 -20.86
C GLU A 95 30.01 -14.61 -21.08
N GLU A 96 29.45 -14.89 -22.26
CA GLU A 96 29.89 -16.04 -23.04
C GLU A 96 30.28 -15.52 -24.42
N SER A 97 31.56 -15.17 -24.55
CA SER A 97 32.27 -15.28 -25.82
C SER A 97 32.61 -16.75 -26.00
N THR A 98 32.03 -17.43 -26.98
CA THR A 98 32.73 -18.50 -27.71
C THR A 98 32.25 -18.50 -29.15
N GLU A 99 32.99 -17.73 -29.94
CA GLU A 99 33.20 -17.99 -31.35
C GLU A 99 33.93 -19.34 -31.47
N GLU A 100 33.31 -20.37 -32.04
CA GLU A 100 34.00 -21.50 -32.66
C GLU A 100 33.18 -22.02 -33.84
N GLN A 101 33.50 -21.41 -34.98
CA GLN A 101 33.73 -22.02 -36.30
C GLN A 101 33.42 -23.54 -36.39
N GLY A 102 32.60 -23.92 -37.39
CA GLY A 102 32.64 -25.29 -37.94
C GLY A 102 34.03 -25.60 -38.53
N PRO A 103 34.32 -26.84 -39.01
CA PRO A 103 33.43 -27.59 -39.92
C PRO A 103 33.49 -29.13 -39.77
N SER A 104 32.78 -29.83 -40.67
CA SER A 104 32.99 -31.24 -41.09
C SER A 104 32.57 -32.31 -40.05
N GLU A 105 32.09 -33.51 -40.37
CA GLU A 105 32.04 -34.27 -41.61
C GLU A 105 30.99 -35.41 -41.43
N SER A 106 30.26 -35.69 -42.53
CA SER A 106 29.81 -36.99 -43.04
C SER A 106 29.53 -38.22 -42.15
N GLN A 107 28.40 -38.86 -42.52
CA GLN A 107 28.01 -40.28 -42.45
C GLN A 107 27.35 -40.81 -41.16
N ASP A 108 26.05 -41.10 -41.26
CA ASP A 108 25.56 -42.46 -40.98
C ASP A 108 24.43 -42.81 -41.95
N SER A 109 24.48 -44.06 -42.39
CA SER A 109 23.64 -44.65 -43.43
C SER A 109 22.51 -45.44 -42.76
N GLU A 110 21.44 -45.71 -43.50
CA GLU A 110 20.47 -46.80 -43.26
C GLU A 110 19.43 -46.64 -42.11
N ASP A 111 18.16 -46.47 -42.49
CA ASP A 111 17.10 -47.38 -42.00
C ASP A 111 15.98 -47.50 -43.06
N PHE A 112 16.02 -48.67 -43.72
CA PHE A 112 14.96 -49.47 -44.36
C PHE A 112 13.71 -48.84 -44.99
#